data_AF-A0A961JEF6-F1
#
_entry.id   AF-A0A961JEF6-F1
#
_cell.length_a   1.000
_cell.length_b   1.000
_cell.length_c   1.000
_cell.angle_alpha   90.00
_cell.angle_beta   90.00
_cell.angle_gamma   90.00
#
_symmetry.space_group_name_H-M   'P 1'
#
loop_
_entity.id
_entity.type
_entity.pdbx_description
1 polymer ?
#
loop_
_entity_poly.entity_id
_entity_poly.type
_entity_poly.pdbx_seq_one_letter_code
_entity_poly.pdbx_strand_id
1 'polypeptide(L)' 'MGDKTLTRMDLSEAVFREVGLSRNESAQLVERMLEHMSDALVRGEQVKISSFGTFSVREKSARVGRNPKTGE' A
#
# COMPACT_ATOMS: atom_id res chain seq x y z
N MET A 1 14.47 -8.62 -19.19
CA MET A 1 14.58 -8.75 -17.73
C MET A 1 13.21 -8.43 -17.18
N GLY A 2 12.50 -9.39 -16.57
CA GLY A 2 11.24 -9.06 -15.91
C GLY A 2 11.54 -8.11 -14.76
N ASP A 3 10.88 -6.96 -14.70
CA ASP A 3 11.08 -5.99 -13.63
C ASP A 3 10.84 -6.67 -12.29
N LYS A 4 11.85 -6.61 -11.41
CA LYS A 4 11.75 -7.14 -10.05
C LYS A 4 10.59 -6.41 -9.35
N THR A 5 9.56 -7.15 -8.95
CA THR A 5 8.46 -6.59 -8.15
C THR A 5 8.99 -6.21 -6.77
N LEU A 6 8.79 -4.95 -6.38
CA LEU A 6 9.15 -4.47 -5.05
C LEU A 6 8.22 -5.10 -4.00
N THR A 7 8.78 -5.72 -2.97
CA THR A 7 8.02 -6.39 -1.90
C THR A 7 8.16 -5.68 -0.56
N ARG A 8 7.35 -6.06 0.44
CA ARG A 8 7.49 -5.56 1.82
C ARG A 8 8.85 -5.89 2.42
N MET A 9 9.43 -7.03 2.05
CA MET A 9 10.78 -7.41 2.49
C MET A 9 11.81 -6.42 1.95
N ASP A 10 11.71 -6.02 0.68
CA ASP A 10 12.63 -5.03 0.11
C ASP A 10 12.52 -3.66 0.82
N LEU A 11 11.30 -3.25 1.21
CA LEU A 11 11.07 -2.03 2.00
C LEU A 11 11.67 -2.15 3.41
N SER A 12 11.47 -3.29 4.08
CA SER A 12 12.01 -3.54 5.42
C SER A 12 13.54 -3.57 5.42
N GLU A 13 14.14 -4.15 4.38
CA GLU A 13 15.59 -4.14 4.17
C GLU A 13 16.12 -2.73 3.90
N ALA A 14 15.38 -1.89 3.18
CA ALA A 14 15.78 -0.50 2.96
C ALA A 14 15.79 0.28 4.28
N VAL A 15 14.76 0.12 5.11
CA VAL A 15 14.69 0.73 6.45
C VAL A 15 15.82 0.23 7.35
N PHE A 16 16.08 -1.08 7.36
CA PHE A 16 17.18 -1.68 8.11
C PHE A 16 18.53 -1.03 7.76
N ARG A 17 18.81 -0.87 6.46
CA ARG A 17 20.08 -0.29 5.97
C ARG A 17 20.23 1.19 6.30
N GLU A 18 19.16 1.96 6.21
CA GLU A 18 19.21 3.42 6.34
C GLU A 18 19.11 3.89 7.80
N VAL A 19 18.28 3.21 8.61
CA VAL A 19 17.93 3.65 9.97
C VAL A 19 18.72 2.89 11.05
N GLY A 20 19.30 1.73 10.71
CA GLY A 20 20.13 0.94 11.63
C GLY A 20 19.36 0.22 12.74
N LEU A 21 18.02 0.14 12.63
CA LEU A 21 17.19 -0.71 13.49
C LEU A 21 17.49 -2.19 13.27
N SER A 22 17.05 -3.09 14.15
CA SER A 22 17.11 -4.52 13.84
C SER A 22 16.20 -4.87 12.66
N ARG A 23 16.46 -6.02 12.00
CA ARG A 23 15.59 -6.52 10.92
C ARG A 23 14.14 -6.69 11.38
N ASN A 24 13.94 -7.17 12.60
CA ASN A 24 12.61 -7.37 13.19
C ASN A 24 11.91 -6.03 13.42
N GLU A 25 12.58 -5.05 14.01
CA GLU A 25 12.01 -3.71 14.22
C GLU A 25 11.71 -3.01 12.89
N SER A 26 12.58 -3.16 11.89
CA SER A 26 12.39 -2.60 10.56
C SER A 26 11.15 -3.19 9.88
N ALA A 27 10.97 -4.51 9.95
CA ALA A 27 9.80 -5.18 9.42
C ALA A 27 8.51 -4.75 10.16
N GLN A 28 8.57 -4.67 11.49
CA GLN A 28 7.43 -4.20 12.29
C GLN A 28 7.07 -2.74 11.98
N LEU A 29 8.05 -1.87 11.74
CA LEU A 29 7.80 -0.47 11.41
C LEU A 29 7.09 -0.34 10.06
N VAL A 30 7.55 -1.07 9.03
CA VAL A 30 6.91 -1.08 7.71
C VAL A 30 5.48 -1.61 7.80
N GLU A 31 5.27 -2.71 8.52
CA GLU A 31 3.92 -3.29 8.69
C GLU A 31 2.98 -2.30 9.40
N ARG A 32 3.40 -1.72 10.52
CA ARG A 32 2.60 -0.73 11.27
C ARG A 32 2.26 0.49 10.44
N MET A 33 3.16 0.95 9.56
CA MET A 33 2.89 2.06 8.67
C MET A 33 1.77 1.72 7.67
N LEU A 34 1.84 0.54 7.03
CA LEU A 34 0.83 0.09 6.08
C LEU A 34 -0.52 -0.18 6.76
N GLU A 35 -0.52 -0.76 7.96
CA GLU A 35 -1.71 -0.95 8.79
C GLU A 35 -2.36 0.40 9.12
N HIS A 36 -1.57 1.37 9.60
CA HIS A 36 -2.09 2.69 9.95
C HIS A 36 -2.71 3.43 8.75
N MET A 37 -2.09 3.33 7.57
CA MET A 37 -2.66 3.86 6.33
C MET A 37 -3.98 3.17 5.96
N SER A 38 -4.03 1.84 6.09
CA SER A 38 -5.22 1.04 5.78
C SER A 38 -6.38 1.39 6.70
N ASP A 39 -6.12 1.50 8.00
CA ASP A 39 -7.13 1.86 9.00
C ASP A 39 -7.70 3.26 8.76
N ALA A 40 -6.85 4.23 8.41
CA ALA A 40 -7.31 5.57 8.04
C ALA A 40 -8.25 5.52 6.82
N LEU A 41 -7.88 4.78 5.78
CA LEU A 41 -8.71 4.62 4.59
C LEU A 41 -10.04 3.92 4.88
N VAL A 42 -10.05 2.92 5.77
CA VAL A 42 -11.29 2.24 6.21
C VAL A 42 -12.23 3.20 6.95
N ARG A 43 -11.69 4.15 7.73
CA ARG A 43 -12.47 5.21 8.38
C ARG A 43 -12.95 6.30 7.40
N GLY A 44 -12.63 6.19 6.11
CA GLY A 44 -12.98 7.20 5.10
C GLY A 44 -12.06 8.43 5.11
N GLU A 45 -10.95 8.38 5.85
CA GLU A 45 -9.96 9.46 5.90
C GLU A 45 -9.09 9.46 4.64
N GLN A 46 -8.53 10.63 4.32
CA GLN A 46 -7.57 10.78 3.22
C GLN A 46 -6.14 10.72 3.77
N VAL A 47 -5.33 9.80 3.24
CA VAL A 47 -3.91 9.71 3.60
C VAL A 47 -3.10 10.54 2.60
N LYS A 48 -2.41 11.58 3.09
CA LYS A 48 -1.53 12.42 2.28
C LYS A 48 -0.09 12.22 2.70
N ILE A 49 0.76 11.79 1.76
CA ILE A 49 2.20 11.67 1.96
C ILE A 49 2.86 12.68 1.01
N SER A 50 3.43 13.74 1.58
CA SER A 50 4.09 14.80 0.81
C SER A 50 5.16 14.21 -0.10
N SER A 51 5.27 14.74 -1.32
CA SER A 51 6.22 14.29 -2.35
C SER A 51 6.06 12.82 -2.80
N PHE A 52 4.99 12.13 -2.39
CA PHE A 52 4.69 10.77 -2.82
C PHE A 52 3.30 10.67 -3.46
N GLY A 53 2.24 10.95 -2.70
CA GLY A 53 0.89 10.79 -3.22
C GLY A 53 -0.21 11.00 -2.19
N THR A 54 -1.45 10.97 -2.68
CA THR A 54 -2.66 11.04 -1.87
C THR A 54 -3.51 9.80 -2.13
N PHE A 55 -3.91 9.13 -1.06
CA PHE A 55 -4.76 7.95 -1.08
C PHE A 55 -6.11 8.31 -0.49
N SER A 56 -7.19 7.91 -1.18
CA SER A 56 -8.56 8.15 -0.73
C SER A 56 -9.47 7.06 -1.26
N VAL A 57 -10.43 6.63 -0.45
CA VAL A 57 -11.52 5.76 -0.90
C VAL A 57 -12.54 6.59 -1.67
N ARG A 58 -12.98 6.07 -2.83
CA ARG A 58 -14.07 6.66 -3.61
C ARG A 58 -15.26 5.72 -3.60
N GLU A 59 -16.39 6.20 -3.13
CA GLU A 59 -17.65 5.50 -3.30
C GLU A 59 -18.06 5.52 -4.78
N LYS A 60 -18.40 4.36 -5.33
CA LYS A 60 -18.81 4.21 -6.73
C LYS A 60 -20.20 3.61 -6.75
N SER A 61 -21.09 4.21 -7.54
CA SER A 61 -22.44 3.68 -7.76
C SER A 61 -22.37 2.34 -8.50
N ALA A 62 -23.37 1.50 -8.27
CA ALA A 62 -23.56 0.27 -9.04
C ALA A 62 -23.73 0.61 -10.54
N ARG A 63 -23.19 -0.26 -11.40
CA ARG A 63 -23.33 -0.18 -12.85
C ARG A 63 -23.33 -1.58 -13.44
N VAL A 64 -23.98 -1.73 -14.59
CA VAL A 64 -24.06 -3.01 -15.30
C VAL A 64 -22.64 -3.48 -15.63
N GLY A 65 -22.26 -4.64 -15.08
CA GLY A 65 -21.03 -5.34 -15.43
C GLY A 65 -21.23 -6.13 -16.72
N ARG A 66 -20.14 -6.42 -17.42
CA ARG A 66 -20.10 -7.36 -18.54
C ARG A 66 -18.81 -8.18 -18.44
N ASN A 67 -18.88 -9.45 -18.78
CA ASN A 67 -17.78 -10.36 -18.92
C ASN A 67 -17.07 -10.06 -20.26
N PRO A 68 -15.83 -9.55 -20.25
CA PRO A 68 -15.14 -9.20 -21.49
C PRO A 68 -14.89 -10.39 -22.42
N LYS A 69 -14.94 -11.64 -21.92
CA LYS A 69 -14.74 -12.84 -22.74
C LYS A 69 -16.01 -13.32 -23.45
N THR A 70 -17.19 -13.14 -22.84
CA THR A 70 -18.47 -13.67 -23.37
C THR A 70 -19.42 -12.57 -23.84
N GLY A 71 -19.23 -11.33 -23.39
CA GLY A 71 -20.09 -10.19 -23.70
C GLY A 71 -21.33 -10.04 -22.80
N GLU A 72 -21.60 -11.03 -21.93
CA GLU A 72 -22.69 -11.04 -20.95
C GLU A 72 -22.40 -10.19 -19.72
#